data_AF-A0A7V9JV58-F1
#
_entry.id   AF-A0A7V9JV58-F1
#
_cell.length_a   1.000
_cell.length_b   1.000
_cell.length_c   1.000
_cell.angle_alpha   90.00
_cell.angle_beta   90.00
_cell.angle_gamma   90.00
#
_symmetry.space_group_name_H-M   'P 1'
#
loop_
_entity.id
_entity.type
_entity.pdbx_description
1 polymer ?
#
loop_
_entity_poly.entity_id
_entity_poly.type
_entity_poly.pdbx_seq_one_letter_code
_entity_poly.pdbx_strand_id
1 'polypeptide(L)'
;MRRWLSLLLVVLAACTQQQAPPDALVAQMRVGLERSLAAMGEAPMSRAALDHLSANLCWQSDAASLARARDGAAGDGLAERARATIRRIEGHGHGIRPPAMLTWLSAQGDGLVPEQRLLLEACIQQALKEEAAAGAARR
;
A
#
# COMPACT_ATOMS: atom_id res chain seq x y z
N MET A 1 4.37 -15.25 -43.70
CA MET A 1 3.48 -15.30 -42.52
C MET A 1 4.20 -15.70 -41.20
N ARG A 2 5.54 -15.57 -41.07
CA ARG A 2 6.29 -15.98 -39.87
C ARG A 2 6.60 -14.86 -38.86
N ARG A 3 6.42 -13.58 -39.24
CA ARG A 3 6.75 -12.42 -38.40
C ARG A 3 5.62 -12.02 -37.43
N TRP A 4 4.39 -12.44 -37.71
CA TRP A 4 3.24 -12.14 -36.85
C TRP A 4 3.15 -13.04 -35.62
N LEU A 5 3.69 -14.26 -35.70
CA LEU A 5 3.72 -15.20 -34.57
C LEU A 5 4.66 -14.74 -33.45
N SER A 6 5.77 -14.07 -33.80
CA SER A 6 6.73 -13.53 -32.85
C SER A 6 6.20 -12.32 -32.09
N LEU A 7 5.35 -11.50 -32.71
CA LEU A 7 4.72 -10.37 -32.04
C LEU A 7 3.66 -10.83 -31.02
N LEU A 8 2.95 -11.92 -31.32
CA LEU A 8 1.94 -12.49 -30.42
C LEU A 8 2.56 -13.11 -29.16
N LEU A 9 3.73 -13.75 -29.28
CA LEU A 9 4.44 -14.35 -28.14
C LEU A 9 5.04 -13.31 -27.19
N VAL A 10 5.44 -12.13 -27.67
CA VAL A 10 5.90 -11.03 -26.81
C VAL A 10 4.72 -10.38 -26.06
N VAL A 11 3.54 -10.31 -26.69
CA VAL A 11 2.32 -9.77 -26.05
C VAL A 11 1.73 -10.75 -25.03
N LEU A 12 1.87 -12.07 -25.22
CA LEU A 12 1.45 -13.08 -24.24
C LEU A 12 2.44 -13.27 -23.07
N ALA A 13 3.70 -12.85 -23.18
CA ALA A 13 4.61 -12.78 -22.03
C ALA A 13 4.28 -11.58 -21.10
N ALA A 14 3.46 -10.63 -21.57
CA ALA A 14 2.82 -9.62 -20.73
C ALA A 14 1.55 -10.15 -20.02
N CYS A 15 1.27 -11.46 -20.09
CA CYS A 15 0.43 -12.15 -19.12
C CYS A 15 1.12 -12.16 -17.75
N THR A 16 1.12 -10.98 -17.12
CA THR A 16 1.09 -10.72 -15.68
C THR A 16 1.44 -11.90 -14.77
N GLN A 17 2.69 -12.37 -14.83
CA GLN A 17 3.28 -12.94 -13.63
C GLN A 17 3.41 -11.77 -12.67
N GLN A 18 2.63 -11.78 -11.60
CA GLN A 18 2.83 -10.90 -10.46
C GLN A 18 4.22 -11.27 -9.90
N GLN A 19 5.25 -10.60 -10.42
CA GLN A 19 6.62 -10.78 -9.98
C GLN A 19 6.65 -10.50 -8.48
N ALA A 20 7.35 -11.35 -7.73
CA ALA A 20 7.54 -11.13 -6.31
C ALA A 20 8.07 -9.70 -6.08
N PRO A 21 7.59 -9.00 -5.04
CA PRO A 21 8.04 -7.65 -4.77
C PRO A 21 9.56 -7.66 -4.57
N PRO A 22 10.31 -6.69 -5.13
CA PRO A 22 11.75 -6.64 -4.96
C PRO A 22 12.12 -6.57 -3.46
N ASP A 23 13.16 -7.30 -3.05
CA ASP A 23 13.61 -7.33 -1.64
C ASP A 23 13.89 -5.92 -1.08
N ALA A 24 14.41 -5.02 -1.93
CA ALA A 24 14.65 -3.64 -1.58
C ALA A 24 13.36 -2.88 -1.20
N LEU A 25 12.25 -3.16 -1.87
CA LEU A 25 10.95 -2.56 -1.59
C LEU A 25 10.38 -3.08 -0.26
N VAL A 26 10.48 -4.38 -0.02
CA VAL A 26 10.09 -5.01 1.26
C VAL A 26 10.91 -4.41 2.41
N ALA A 27 12.22 -4.25 2.21
CA ALA A 27 13.10 -3.63 3.20
C ALA A 27 12.73 -2.18 3.50
N GLN A 28 12.39 -1.37 2.49
CA GLN A 28 11.92 0.01 2.69
C GLN A 28 10.57 0.05 3.42
N MET A 29 9.61 -0.77 3.00
CA MET A 29 8.30 -0.90 3.65
C MET A 29 8.45 -1.25 5.13
N ARG A 30 9.35 -2.19 5.46
CA ARG A 30 9.67 -2.56 6.83
C ARG A 30 10.22 -1.41 7.64
N VAL A 31 11.17 -0.63 7.09
CA VAL A 31 11.72 0.56 7.77
C VAL A 31 10.61 1.58 8.04
N GLY A 32 9.71 1.80 7.08
CA GLY A 32 8.55 2.68 7.24
C GLY A 32 7.61 2.19 8.35
N LEU A 33 7.36 0.88 8.39
CA LEU A 33 6.51 0.25 9.40
C LEU A 33 7.11 0.35 10.80
N GLU A 34 8.39 -0.03 10.96
CA GLU A 34 9.12 0.04 12.22
C GLU A 34 9.16 1.45 12.78
N ARG A 35 9.49 2.45 11.94
CA ARG A 35 9.49 3.86 12.34
C ARG A 35 8.11 4.37 12.74
N SER A 36 7.07 4.01 11.99
CA SER A 36 5.71 4.49 12.27
C SER A 36 5.15 3.86 13.53
N LEU A 37 5.37 2.57 13.76
CA LEU A 37 5.00 1.89 15.01
C LEU A 37 5.71 2.52 16.21
N ALA A 38 7.02 2.75 16.10
CA ALA A 38 7.78 3.41 17.17
C ALA A 38 7.25 4.84 17.44
N ALA A 39 6.95 5.61 16.40
CA ALA A 39 6.40 6.96 16.53
C ALA A 39 4.97 7.00 17.09
N MET A 40 4.19 5.93 16.87
CA MET A 40 2.87 5.74 17.48
C MET A 40 2.95 5.30 18.95
N GLY A 41 4.15 4.98 19.47
CA GLY A 41 4.32 4.44 20.82
C GLY A 41 3.93 2.97 20.95
N GLU A 42 3.83 2.26 19.83
CA GLU A 42 3.50 0.84 19.80
C GLU A 42 4.70 -0.01 20.25
N ALA A 43 4.40 -1.17 20.86
CA ALA A 43 5.44 -2.10 21.25
C ALA A 43 6.23 -2.61 20.03
N PRO A 44 7.55 -2.77 20.14
CA PRO A 44 8.37 -3.26 19.03
C PRO A 44 7.91 -4.66 18.62
N MET A 45 7.65 -4.82 17.32
CA MET A 45 7.32 -6.12 16.73
C MET A 45 8.58 -6.94 16.48
N SER A 46 8.44 -8.27 16.48
CA SER A 46 9.54 -9.15 16.10
C SER A 46 9.92 -8.94 14.63
N ARG A 47 11.20 -9.16 14.30
CA ARG A 47 11.69 -8.99 12.94
C ARG A 47 10.93 -9.85 11.92
N ALA A 48 10.65 -11.11 12.27
CA ALA A 48 9.90 -12.01 11.40
C ALA A 48 8.47 -11.51 11.12
N ALA A 49 7.80 -10.91 12.12
CA ALA A 49 6.47 -10.35 11.94
C ALA A 49 6.50 -9.09 11.05
N LEU A 50 7.50 -8.22 11.23
CA LEU A 50 7.71 -7.06 10.36
C LEU A 50 8.01 -7.48 8.91
N ASP A 51 8.84 -8.50 8.71
CA ASP A 51 9.17 -9.03 7.38
C ASP A 51 7.91 -9.61 6.70
N HIS A 52 7.11 -10.37 7.45
CA HIS A 52 5.86 -10.92 6.93
C HIS A 52 4.85 -9.82 6.56
N LEU A 53 4.62 -8.85 7.44
CA LEU A 53 3.70 -7.74 7.18
C LEU A 53 4.15 -6.87 6.02
N SER A 54 5.43 -6.50 5.98
CA SER A 54 5.98 -5.69 4.88
C SER A 54 5.91 -6.41 3.54
N ALA A 55 6.21 -7.72 3.49
CA ALA A 55 6.06 -8.52 2.30
C ALA A 55 4.59 -8.60 1.85
N ASN A 56 3.66 -8.85 2.78
CA ASN A 56 2.24 -8.91 2.47
C ASN A 56 1.70 -7.57 1.95
N LEU A 57 2.11 -6.45 2.55
CA LEU A 57 1.73 -5.12 2.06
C LEU A 57 2.26 -4.87 0.65
N CYS A 58 3.50 -5.26 0.35
CA CYS A 58 4.05 -5.12 -0.99
C CYS A 58 3.31 -6.00 -2.00
N TRP A 59 3.00 -7.25 -1.65
CA TRP A 59 2.25 -8.18 -2.50
C TRP A 59 0.83 -7.71 -2.80
N GLN A 60 0.17 -7.11 -1.81
CA GLN A 60 -1.19 -6.60 -1.94
C GLN A 60 -1.25 -5.21 -2.56
N SER A 61 -0.13 -4.56 -2.85
CA SER A 61 -0.15 -3.22 -3.42
C SER A 61 0.13 -3.24 -4.92
N ASP A 62 -0.46 -2.30 -5.64
CA ASP A 62 -0.12 -1.99 -7.02
C ASP A 62 1.29 -1.38 -7.10
N ALA A 63 2.17 -2.03 -7.86
CA ALA A 63 3.58 -1.65 -7.95
C ALA A 63 3.80 -0.25 -8.52
N ALA A 64 2.99 0.18 -9.50
CA ALA A 64 3.09 1.51 -10.08
C ALA A 64 2.71 2.60 -9.06
N SER A 65 1.71 2.33 -8.22
CA SER A 65 1.29 3.23 -7.15
C SER A 65 2.32 3.29 -6.03
N LEU A 66 2.93 2.17 -5.65
CA LEU A 66 4.06 2.18 -4.70
C LEU A 66 5.26 2.96 -5.25
N ALA A 67 5.60 2.79 -6.53
CA ALA A 67 6.67 3.56 -7.16
C ALA A 67 6.39 5.07 -7.13
N ARG A 68 5.15 5.48 -7.47
CA ARG A 68 4.72 6.89 -7.37
C ARG A 68 4.81 7.43 -5.95
N ALA A 69 4.40 6.66 -4.95
CA ALA A 69 4.47 7.11 -3.56
C ALA A 69 5.91 7.26 -3.05
N ARG A 70 6.80 6.34 -3.48
CA ARG A 70 8.23 6.36 -3.16
C ARG A 70 8.94 7.56 -3.78
N ASP A 71 8.67 7.81 -5.06
CA ASP A 71 9.38 8.82 -5.85
C ASP A 71 8.66 10.19 -5.81
N GLY A 72 7.46 10.24 -5.21
CA GLY A 72 6.62 11.43 -5.10
C GLY A 72 7.15 12.45 -4.09
N ALA A 73 6.95 13.73 -4.40
CA ALA A 73 7.32 14.84 -3.54
C ALA A 73 6.29 15.09 -2.43
N ALA A 74 6.71 15.81 -1.38
CA ALA A 74 5.78 16.46 -0.46
C ALA A 74 4.76 17.30 -1.26
N GLY A 75 3.47 17.22 -0.92
CA GLY A 75 2.40 17.92 -1.63
C GLY A 75 1.81 17.22 -2.87
N ASP A 76 2.15 15.96 -3.16
CA ASP A 76 1.56 15.19 -4.27
C ASP A 76 0.09 14.73 -4.03
N GLY A 77 -0.53 15.19 -2.95
CA GLY A 77 -1.91 14.85 -2.61
C GLY A 77 -2.09 13.49 -1.96
N LEU A 78 -1.00 12.79 -1.58
CA LEU A 78 -1.10 11.47 -0.94
C LEU A 78 -1.84 11.52 0.40
N ALA A 79 -1.58 12.54 1.23
CA ALA A 79 -2.26 12.73 2.50
C ALA A 79 -3.75 13.07 2.31
N GLU A 80 -4.09 13.90 1.31
CA GLU A 80 -5.47 14.20 0.91
C GLU A 80 -6.22 12.95 0.48
N ARG A 81 -5.58 12.10 -0.34
CA ARG A 81 -6.12 10.80 -0.74
C ARG A 81 -6.37 9.90 0.48
N ALA A 82 -5.42 9.82 1.41
CA ALA A 82 -5.58 9.06 2.64
C ALA A 82 -6.79 9.55 3.46
N ARG A 83 -6.90 10.86 3.67
CA ARG A 83 -8.03 11.50 4.36
C ARG A 83 -9.36 11.25 3.66
N ALA A 84 -9.39 11.27 2.32
CA ALA A 84 -10.57 10.94 1.54
C ALA A 84 -10.98 9.47 1.71
N THR A 85 -10.02 8.55 1.72
CA THR A 85 -10.25 7.12 1.99
C THR A 85 -10.80 6.90 3.40
N ILE A 86 -10.25 7.56 4.42
CA ILE A 86 -10.75 7.49 5.81
C ILE A 86 -12.21 7.92 5.87
N ARG A 87 -12.54 9.12 5.33
CA ARG A 87 -13.92 9.61 5.30
C ARG A 87 -14.85 8.67 4.54
N ARG A 88 -14.36 8.06 3.46
CA ARG A 88 -15.11 7.06 2.70
C ARG A 88 -15.45 5.85 3.56
N ILE A 89 -14.48 5.28 4.28
CA ILE A 89 -14.68 4.11 5.15
C ILE A 89 -15.66 4.44 6.28
N GLU A 90 -15.49 5.59 6.94
CA GLU A 90 -16.37 6.05 8.02
C GLU A 90 -17.80 6.29 7.52
N GLY A 91 -17.96 6.83 6.32
CA GLY A 91 -19.27 7.17 5.73
C GLY A 91 -20.09 5.97 5.24
N HIS A 92 -19.48 4.81 4.99
CA HIS A 92 -20.18 3.65 4.45
C HIS A 92 -21.13 2.95 5.45
N GLY A 93 -21.10 3.31 6.74
CA GLY A 93 -22.01 2.75 7.74
C GLY A 93 -21.87 1.24 7.96
N HIS A 94 -20.81 0.63 7.41
CA HIS A 94 -20.55 -0.82 7.52
C HIS A 94 -19.98 -1.22 8.88
N GLY A 95 -19.74 -0.26 9.79
CA GLY A 95 -19.14 -0.51 11.11
C GLY A 95 -17.63 -0.79 11.07
N ILE A 96 -17.02 -0.67 9.89
CA ILE A 96 -15.57 -0.81 9.71
C ILE A 96 -14.93 0.50 10.16
N ARG A 97 -13.88 0.38 10.97
CA ARG A 97 -13.06 1.54 11.34
C ARG A 97 -11.85 1.62 10.42
N PRO A 98 -11.43 2.84 10.03
CA PRO A 98 -10.17 3.01 9.31
C PRO A 98 -9.01 2.44 10.14
N PRO A 99 -8.02 1.76 9.51
CA PRO A 99 -6.85 1.27 10.21
C PRO A 99 -6.12 2.40 10.97
N ALA A 100 -5.71 2.14 12.21
CA ALA A 100 -5.06 3.17 13.05
C ALA A 100 -3.79 3.76 12.39
N MET A 101 -2.98 2.91 11.74
CA MET A 101 -1.80 3.34 10.98
C MET A 101 -2.15 4.30 9.84
N LEU A 102 -3.24 4.03 9.10
CA LEU A 102 -3.72 4.91 8.02
C LEU A 102 -4.10 6.29 8.59
N THR A 103 -4.88 6.30 9.67
CA THR A 103 -5.31 7.52 10.35
C THR A 103 -4.10 8.32 10.85
N TRP A 104 -3.15 7.66 11.52
CA TRP A 104 -1.96 8.31 12.06
C TRP A 104 -1.06 8.89 10.96
N LEU A 105 -0.76 8.11 9.91
CA LEU A 105 0.07 8.57 8.78
C LEU A 105 -0.59 9.75 8.04
N SER A 106 -1.92 9.71 7.86
CA SER A 106 -2.66 10.79 7.19
C SER A 106 -2.61 12.12 7.96
N ALA A 107 -2.42 12.06 9.28
CA ALA A 107 -2.32 13.23 10.14
C ALA A 107 -0.92 13.88 10.10
N GLN A 108 0.12 13.15 9.67
CA GLN A 108 1.47 13.70 9.55
C GLN A 108 1.63 14.69 8.38
N GLY A 109 0.70 14.67 7.41
CA GLY A 109 0.71 15.56 6.25
C GLY A 109 1.97 15.41 5.39
N ASP A 110 2.61 16.53 5.07
CA ASP A 110 3.81 16.56 4.22
C ASP A 110 5.12 16.17 4.95
N GLY A 111 5.06 15.90 6.26
CA GLY A 111 6.23 15.52 7.06
C GLY A 111 6.70 14.07 6.89
N LEU A 112 6.05 13.29 6.02
CA LEU A 112 6.36 11.87 5.83
C LEU A 112 7.65 11.66 5.05
N VAL A 113 8.54 10.85 5.60
CA VAL A 113 9.73 10.35 4.89
C VAL A 113 9.34 9.33 3.80
N PRO A 114 10.18 9.07 2.78
CA PRO A 114 9.83 8.20 1.65
C PRO A 114 9.28 6.83 2.05
N GLU A 115 9.83 6.19 3.08
CA GLU A 115 9.36 4.87 3.53
C GLU A 115 7.96 4.92 4.15
N GLN A 116 7.62 6.03 4.82
CA GLN A 116 6.29 6.23 5.40
C GLN A 116 5.26 6.63 4.34
N ARG A 117 5.68 7.30 3.26
CA ARG A 117 4.83 7.57 2.10
C ARG A 117 4.47 6.27 1.38
N LEU A 118 5.45 5.39 1.19
CA LEU A 118 5.26 4.02 0.71
C LEU A 118 4.24 3.25 1.58
N LEU A 119 4.43 3.29 2.90
CA LEU A 119 3.52 2.65 3.85
C LEU A 119 2.11 3.26 3.78
N LEU A 120 1.98 4.58 3.67
CA LEU A 120 0.70 5.26 3.55
C LEU A 120 -0.07 4.81 2.30
N GLU A 121 0.60 4.74 1.14
CA GLU A 121 -0.01 4.24 -0.09
C GLU A 121 -0.48 2.78 0.05
N ALA A 122 0.34 1.91 0.65
CA ALA A 122 -0.05 0.52 0.91
C ALA A 122 -1.26 0.44 1.86
N CYS A 123 -1.29 1.23 2.93
CA CYS A 123 -2.42 1.31 3.85
C CYS A 123 -3.71 1.80 3.16
N ILE A 124 -3.61 2.79 2.26
CA ILE A 124 -4.75 3.24 1.46
C ILE A 124 -5.30 2.07 0.66
N GLN A 125 -4.46 1.37 -0.10
CA GLN A 125 -4.91 0.29 -0.97
C GLN A 125 -5.50 -0.87 -0.18
N GLN A 126 -4.88 -1.24 0.94
CA GLN A 126 -5.41 -2.28 1.82
C GLN A 126 -6.80 -1.92 2.37
N ALA A 127 -6.97 -0.69 2.86
CA ALA A 127 -8.23 -0.25 3.42
C ALA A 127 -9.35 -0.19 2.35
N LEU A 128 -9.03 0.19 1.11
CA LEU A 128 -9.98 0.16 -0.01
C LEU A 128 -10.40 -1.27 -0.37
N LYS A 129 -9.48 -2.24 -0.27
CA LYS A 129 -9.79 -3.66 -0.51
C LYS A 129 -10.66 -4.25 0.58
N GLU A 130 -10.37 -3.96 1.84
CA GLU A 130 -11.16 -4.42 2.99
C GLU A 130 -12.58 -3.85 2.95
N GLU A 131 -12.73 -2.57 2.61
CA GLU A 131 -14.04 -1.95 2.44
C GLU A 131 -14.82 -2.58 1.28
N ALA A 132 -14.18 -2.83 0.14
CA ALA A 132 -14.81 -3.52 -0.98
C ALA A 132 -15.25 -4.96 -0.61
N ALA A 133 -14.41 -5.70 0.10
CA ALA A 133 -14.71 -7.06 0.56
C ALA A 133 -15.88 -7.09 1.55
N ALA A 134 -15.93 -6.14 2.48
CA ALA A 134 -17.04 -6.04 3.43
C ALA A 134 -18.36 -5.63 2.77
N GLY A 135 -18.31 -4.80 1.73
CA GLY A 135 -19.48 -4.50 0.89
C GLY A 135 -19.99 -5.71 0.11
N ALA A 136 -19.08 -6.56 -0.39
CA ALA A 136 -19.44 -7.78 -1.11
C ALA A 136 -20.07 -8.83 -0.20
N ALA A 137 -19.58 -9.00 1.04
CA ALA A 137 -20.09 -10.00 1.99
C ALA A 137 -21.55 -9.78 2.46
N ARG A 138 -22.16 -8.64 2.12
CA ARG A 138 -23.54 -8.29 2.50
C ARG A 138 -24.55 -8.35 1.35
N ARG A 139 -24.10 -8.65 0.13
CA ARG A 139 -24.97 -8.85 -1.05
C ARG A 139 -25.26 -10.33 -1.24
#